data_AF-A0A0R1YJW3-F1
#
_entry.id   AF-A0A0R1YJW3-F1
#
_cell.length_a   1.000
_cell.length_b   1.000
_cell.length_c   1.000
_cell.angle_alpha   90.00
_cell.angle_beta   90.00
_cell.angle_gamma   90.00
#
_symmetry.space_group_name_H-M   'P 1'
#
loop_
_entity.id
_entity.type
_entity.pdbx_description
1 polymer ?
#
loop_
_entity_poly.entity_id
_entity_poly.type
_entity_poly.pdbx_seq_one_letter_code
_entity_poly.pdbx_strand_id
1 'polypeptide(L)'
;MTLDWSTIFNAIVVINAIFAVITVFREKRDIAAIWAWLLVLVFLPLVGFIAYAFLGRKLPKNRLFKLHKHVQMQLDERLREQRRQLGHDAKTPADEIVSKNRNAVDMFMTTDSAFLSRQNKVHIFTNGNDLFHRVIEDIENAKKSIHIEFYTFYNDQIGNEIRDLLIKKAKEGVEVRVIYDSWGSMGTTRKFFKPLNDVGGHAYPFLNTRSVLLDFRINFRDHRKIIVIDGMIGYTGGFNIGDQYLGRKKKFGNWRDTHIRIIGSGVFGLQARFILDWNATSPRGQVDEDEVQPKYFPVTTTKGNVNMQIVSSGPDSDLQQIKMGYIKLITMATNYCWIQSPYLIPDDSVLDALRIAAMSGVDVRIMIPSMPDHPFVYRATQYYARQLAEEGVKIYYYGKGFIHAKTMVIDDEIASVGSANLDYRSFKLNFEINAFIYDQKFAVDLRNIFFNDMTESERQTPEMFAQQSLWLKFKQTFSRLLSPIL
;
A
#
# COMPACT_ATOMS: atom_id res chain seq x y z
N MET A 1 10.35 32.96 -51.56
CA MET A 1 11.21 32.74 -50.37
C MET A 1 11.09 31.27 -49.99
N THR A 2 12.10 30.48 -50.31
CA THR A 2 12.23 29.12 -49.77
C THR A 2 12.63 29.25 -48.30
N LEU A 3 11.78 28.83 -47.38
CA LEU A 3 12.15 28.77 -45.96
C LEU A 3 13.38 27.88 -45.81
N ASP A 4 14.45 28.44 -45.27
CA ASP A 4 15.66 27.69 -44.93
C ASP A 4 15.35 26.70 -43.80
N TRP A 5 15.88 25.48 -43.91
CA TRP A 5 15.73 24.43 -42.92
C TRP A 5 16.24 24.85 -41.54
N SER A 6 17.24 25.73 -41.48
CA SER A 6 17.73 26.30 -40.22
C SER A 6 16.68 27.16 -39.52
N THR A 7 15.95 27.98 -40.28
CA THR A 7 14.86 28.83 -39.77
C THR A 7 13.71 27.98 -39.24
N ILE A 8 13.34 26.91 -39.98
CA ILE A 8 12.32 25.95 -39.55
C ILE A 8 12.75 25.25 -38.25
N PHE A 9 14.00 24.77 -38.18
CA PHE A 9 14.52 24.09 -37.00
C PHE A 9 14.55 25.01 -35.76
N ASN A 10 15.06 26.24 -35.92
CA ASN A 10 15.08 27.23 -34.84
C ASN A 10 13.67 27.59 -34.36
N ALA A 11 12.71 27.75 -35.28
CA ALA A 11 11.31 27.97 -34.92
C ALA A 11 10.75 26.79 -34.11
N ILE A 12 11.03 25.54 -34.50
CA ILE A 12 10.61 24.35 -33.75
C ILE A 12 11.21 24.35 -32.34
N VAL A 13 12.50 24.67 -32.18
CA VAL A 13 13.16 24.71 -30.86
C VAL A 13 12.55 25.79 -29.96
N VAL A 14 12.32 26.99 -30.47
CA VAL A 14 11.71 28.10 -29.71
C VAL A 14 10.28 27.76 -29.31
N ILE A 15 9.47 27.26 -30.25
CA ILE A 15 8.10 26.83 -29.98
C ILE A 15 8.08 25.70 -28.94
N ASN A 16 8.95 24.70 -29.08
CA ASN A 16 9.10 23.60 -28.13
C ASN A 16 9.47 24.11 -26.72
N ALA A 17 10.39 25.06 -26.60
CA ALA A 17 10.78 25.65 -25.32
C ALA A 17 9.63 26.43 -24.67
N ILE A 18 8.86 27.21 -25.44
CA ILE A 18 7.66 27.91 -24.93
C ILE A 18 6.64 26.89 -24.41
N PHE A 19 6.35 25.84 -25.19
CA PHE A 19 5.44 24.77 -24.74
C PHE A 19 5.98 24.02 -23.53
N ALA A 20 7.30 23.83 -23.41
CA ALA A 20 7.91 23.16 -22.28
C ALA A 20 7.66 23.93 -20.98
N VAL A 21 7.89 25.25 -21.00
CA VAL A 21 7.60 26.14 -19.87
C VAL A 21 6.10 26.10 -19.55
N ILE A 22 5.22 26.31 -20.53
CA ILE A 22 3.76 26.27 -20.30
C ILE A 22 3.34 24.93 -19.68
N THR A 23 3.87 23.81 -20.19
CA THR A 23 3.50 22.46 -19.74
C THR A 23 3.93 22.20 -18.31
N VAL A 24 5.17 22.54 -17.95
CA VAL A 24 5.72 22.27 -16.61
C VAL A 24 5.07 23.17 -15.55
N PHE A 25 4.82 24.44 -15.87
CA PHE A 25 4.25 25.40 -14.92
C PHE A 25 2.73 25.32 -14.79
N ARG A 26 2.03 24.60 -15.69
CA ARG A 26 0.58 24.40 -15.61
C ARG A 26 0.17 23.54 -14.41
N GLU A 27 1.04 22.66 -13.93
CA GLU A 27 0.76 21.77 -12.81
C GLU A 27 1.67 22.05 -11.62
N LYS A 28 1.10 22.11 -10.40
CA LYS A 28 1.89 22.19 -9.17
C LYS A 28 2.72 20.91 -9.01
N ARG A 29 4.04 21.06 -8.98
CA ARG A 29 5.04 19.99 -8.80
C ARG A 29 6.10 20.45 -7.82
N ASP A 30 6.82 19.49 -7.26
CA ASP A 30 8.06 19.77 -6.55
C ASP A 30 9.09 20.41 -7.52
N ILE A 31 9.89 21.32 -6.98
CA ILE A 31 10.82 22.15 -7.77
C ILE A 31 11.82 21.26 -8.52
N ALA A 32 12.26 20.16 -7.91
CA ALA A 32 13.15 19.19 -8.55
C ALA A 32 12.50 18.55 -9.79
N ALA A 33 11.24 18.10 -9.71
CA ALA A 33 10.51 17.57 -10.86
C ALA A 33 10.25 18.63 -11.95
N ILE A 34 10.03 19.90 -11.57
CA ILE A 34 9.93 21.02 -12.53
C ILE A 34 11.21 21.12 -13.34
N TRP A 35 12.36 21.21 -12.68
CA TRP A 35 13.66 21.28 -13.35
C TRP A 35 13.94 20.04 -14.20
N ALA A 36 13.70 18.85 -13.66
CA ALA A 36 13.92 17.60 -14.41
C ALA A 36 13.11 17.58 -15.72
N TRP A 37 11.82 17.90 -15.66
CA TRP A 37 10.98 17.93 -16.86
C TRP A 37 11.32 19.09 -17.79
N LEU A 38 11.68 20.26 -17.26
CA LEU A 38 12.10 21.39 -18.08
C LEU A 38 13.37 21.04 -18.87
N LEU A 39 14.36 20.41 -18.23
CA LEU A 39 15.57 19.94 -18.89
C LEU A 39 15.25 18.90 -19.97
N VAL A 40 14.45 17.87 -19.65
CA VAL A 40 14.06 16.84 -20.63
C VAL A 40 13.32 17.44 -21.83
N LEU A 41 12.36 18.34 -21.59
CA LEU A 41 11.55 18.94 -22.65
C LEU A 41 12.35 19.92 -23.52
N VAL A 42 13.31 20.64 -22.94
CA VAL A 42 14.17 21.60 -23.67
C VAL A 42 15.27 20.88 -24.45
N PHE A 43 15.96 19.91 -23.85
CA PHE A 43 17.10 19.22 -24.48
C PHE A 43 16.71 18.10 -25.43
N LEU A 44 15.49 17.58 -25.34
CA LEU A 44 14.96 16.57 -26.26
C LEU A 44 13.67 17.09 -26.92
N PRO A 45 13.75 17.99 -27.92
CA PRO A 45 12.56 18.51 -28.60
C PRO A 45 11.71 17.39 -29.18
N LEU A 46 10.37 17.50 -29.08
CA LEU A 46 9.36 16.49 -29.45
C LEU A 46 9.43 15.18 -28.65
N VAL A 47 10.60 14.56 -28.51
CA VAL A 47 10.81 13.30 -27.76
C VAL A 47 10.53 13.50 -26.27
N GLY A 48 10.93 14.63 -25.70
CA GLY A 48 10.66 14.99 -24.32
C GLY A 48 9.15 15.09 -24.05
N PHE A 49 8.35 15.56 -25.02
CA PHE A 49 6.89 15.62 -24.88
C PHE A 49 6.26 14.23 -24.92
N ILE A 50 6.80 13.31 -25.73
CA ILE A 50 6.40 11.90 -25.71
C ILE A 50 6.74 11.32 -24.32
N ALA A 51 7.96 11.49 -23.83
CA ALA A 51 8.37 11.03 -22.51
C ALA A 51 7.50 11.63 -21.39
N TYR A 52 7.17 12.93 -21.47
CA TYR A 52 6.29 13.62 -20.52
C TYR A 52 4.86 13.07 -20.55
N ALA A 53 4.35 12.71 -21.73
CA ALA A 53 3.03 12.11 -21.84
C ALA A 53 2.97 10.77 -21.09
N PHE A 54 4.02 9.94 -21.17
CA PHE A 54 4.07 8.61 -20.53
C PHE A 54 4.44 8.63 -19.04
N LEU A 55 5.40 9.47 -18.64
CA LEU A 55 5.97 9.44 -17.29
C LEU A 55 5.67 10.70 -16.49
N GLY A 56 5.41 11.81 -17.17
CA GLY A 56 5.28 13.12 -16.57
C GLY A 56 3.90 13.42 -16.06
N ARG A 57 2.82 12.98 -16.71
CA ARG A 57 1.44 13.37 -16.35
C ARG A 57 1.02 12.87 -14.97
N LYS A 58 0.40 13.75 -14.17
CA LYS A 58 -0.29 13.37 -12.94
C LYS A 58 -1.64 12.72 -13.26
N LEU A 59 -2.11 11.85 -12.37
CA LEU A 59 -3.50 11.42 -12.42
C LEU A 59 -4.41 12.63 -12.20
N PRO A 60 -5.49 12.77 -12.99
CA PRO A 60 -6.51 13.75 -12.70
C PRO A 60 -7.01 13.55 -11.27
N LYS A 61 -7.13 14.64 -10.51
CA LYS A 61 -7.76 14.64 -9.18
C LYS A 61 -9.27 14.47 -9.35
N ASN A 62 -9.68 13.28 -9.77
CA ASN A 62 -11.08 12.95 -9.98
C ASN A 62 -11.75 12.71 -8.62
N ARG A 63 -13.01 13.13 -8.49
CA ARG A 63 -13.83 12.85 -7.29
C ARG A 63 -14.10 11.36 -7.07
N LEU A 64 -13.88 10.52 -8.10
CA LEU A 64 -14.17 9.09 -8.15
C LEU A 64 -13.48 8.23 -7.08
N PHE A 65 -12.44 8.73 -6.41
CA PHE A 65 -11.71 7.97 -5.39
C PHE A 65 -11.97 8.49 -3.96
N LYS A 66 -12.87 9.46 -3.78
CA LYS A 66 -13.17 10.04 -2.47
C LYS A 66 -14.55 9.59 -1.99
N LEU A 67 -14.60 9.16 -0.74
CA LEU A 67 -15.85 8.88 -0.08
C LEU A 67 -16.66 10.19 0.06
N HIS A 68 -17.90 10.20 -0.42
CA HIS A 68 -18.77 11.36 -0.26
C HIS A 68 -19.17 11.54 1.20
N LYS A 69 -19.30 12.81 1.63
CA LYS A 69 -19.67 13.18 3.01
C LYS A 69 -20.97 12.52 3.47
N HIS A 70 -21.93 12.32 2.55
CA HIS A 70 -23.19 11.65 2.86
C HIS A 70 -22.98 10.19 3.29
N VAL A 71 -22.15 9.47 2.56
CA VAL A 71 -21.79 8.06 2.80
C VAL A 71 -21.05 7.92 4.11
N GLN A 72 -20.13 8.85 4.38
CA GLN A 72 -19.43 8.92 5.67
C GLN A 72 -20.42 9.04 6.84
N MET A 73 -21.43 9.90 6.73
CA MET A 73 -22.46 10.03 7.76
C MET A 73 -23.28 8.74 7.93
N GLN A 74 -23.63 8.07 6.83
CA GLN A 74 -24.35 6.79 6.88
C GLN A 74 -23.50 5.68 7.52
N LEU A 75 -22.21 5.59 7.20
CA LEU A 75 -21.29 4.65 7.85
C LEU A 75 -21.14 4.95 9.34
N ASP A 76 -21.00 6.22 9.72
CA ASP A 76 -20.95 6.63 11.12
C ASP A 76 -22.24 6.26 11.88
N GLU A 77 -23.39 6.34 11.23
CA GLU A 77 -24.66 5.90 11.79
C GLU A 77 -24.69 4.38 12.02
N ARG A 78 -24.21 3.58 11.05
CA ARG A 78 -24.07 2.12 11.20
C ARG A 78 -23.13 1.73 12.33
N LEU A 79 -22.01 2.44 12.48
CA LEU A 79 -21.07 2.23 13.59
C LEU A 79 -21.72 2.54 14.95
N ARG A 80 -22.52 3.61 15.03
CA ARG A 80 -23.30 3.93 16.23
C ARG A 80 -24.39 2.90 16.52
N GLU A 81 -25.06 2.40 15.49
CA GLU A 81 -26.03 1.30 15.61
C GLU A 81 -25.35 0.04 16.16
N GLN A 82 -24.22 -0.35 15.60
CA GLN A 82 -23.43 -1.49 16.07
C GLN A 82 -23.08 -1.35 17.55
N ARG A 83 -22.61 -0.17 17.97
CA ARG A 83 -22.26 0.10 19.37
C ARG A 83 -23.47 -0.04 20.29
N ARG A 84 -24.65 0.47 19.88
CA ARG A 84 -25.90 0.30 20.62
C ARG A 84 -26.28 -1.17 20.76
N GLN A 85 -26.19 -1.95 19.69
CA GLN A 85 -26.53 -3.39 19.70
C GLN A 85 -25.58 -4.22 20.56
N LEU A 86 -24.30 -3.85 20.65
CA LEU A 86 -23.34 -4.54 21.49
C LEU A 86 -23.58 -4.31 22.99
N GLY A 87 -24.40 -3.31 23.37
CA GLY A 87 -24.76 -3.04 24.78
C GLY A 87 -23.56 -2.64 25.65
N HIS A 88 -22.43 -2.27 25.03
CA HIS A 88 -21.18 -2.00 25.70
C HIS A 88 -20.87 -0.50 25.70
N ASP A 89 -21.27 0.18 26.77
CA ASP A 89 -20.77 1.52 27.12
C ASP A 89 -19.50 1.49 27.98
N ALA A 90 -19.09 0.32 28.45
CA ALA A 90 -17.86 0.15 29.21
C ALA A 90 -16.62 0.35 28.31
N LYS A 91 -15.71 1.22 28.75
CA LYS A 91 -14.42 1.45 28.08
C LYS A 91 -13.57 0.18 28.11
N THR A 92 -13.10 -0.24 26.95
CA THR A 92 -12.09 -1.30 26.78
C THR A 92 -10.67 -0.72 26.95
N PRO A 93 -9.64 -1.54 27.22
CA PRO A 93 -8.25 -1.07 27.22
C PRO A 93 -7.84 -0.38 25.90
N ALA A 94 -8.33 -0.87 24.76
CA ALA A 94 -8.13 -0.23 23.47
C ALA A 94 -8.76 1.18 23.37
N ASP A 95 -9.81 1.46 24.15
CA ASP A 95 -10.41 2.81 24.21
C ASP A 95 -9.54 3.80 24.98
N GLU A 96 -8.75 3.32 25.96
CA GLU A 96 -7.79 4.13 26.69
C GLU A 96 -6.61 4.53 25.78
N ILE A 97 -6.08 3.59 25.01
CA ILE A 97 -5.04 3.86 23.99
C ILE A 97 -5.55 4.89 22.97
N VAL A 98 -6.77 4.71 22.46
CA VAL A 98 -7.42 5.68 21.56
C VAL A 98 -7.54 7.06 22.22
N SER A 99 -7.91 7.11 23.50
CA SER A 99 -8.09 8.37 24.23
C SER A 99 -6.77 9.11 24.43
N LYS A 100 -5.70 8.39 24.79
CA LYS A 100 -4.33 8.92 24.90
C LYS A 100 -3.83 9.44 23.56
N ASN A 101 -4.17 8.75 22.47
CA ASN A 101 -3.67 9.01 21.12
C ASN A 101 -4.71 9.65 20.18
N ARG A 102 -5.66 10.41 20.75
CA ARG A 102 -6.81 10.97 20.03
C ARG A 102 -6.42 11.84 18.84
N ASN A 103 -5.30 12.55 18.93
CA ASN A 103 -4.80 13.40 17.84
C ASN A 103 -4.43 12.61 16.57
N ALA A 104 -3.97 11.36 16.68
CA ALA A 104 -3.69 10.50 15.54
C ALA A 104 -5.01 10.02 14.90
N VAL A 105 -5.98 9.66 15.74
CA VAL A 105 -7.33 9.27 15.29
C VAL A 105 -7.99 10.39 14.51
N ASP A 106 -7.99 11.61 15.07
CA ASP A 106 -8.60 12.78 14.45
C ASP A 106 -7.87 13.19 13.15
N MET A 107 -6.56 12.99 13.08
CA MET A 107 -5.77 13.23 11.86
C MET A 107 -6.22 12.30 10.72
N PHE A 108 -6.36 11.00 10.96
CA PHE A 108 -6.84 10.05 9.96
C PHE A 108 -8.31 10.29 9.57
N MET A 109 -9.15 10.68 10.53
CA MET A 109 -10.53 11.13 10.25
C MET A 109 -10.55 12.32 9.29
N THR A 110 -9.68 13.31 9.53
CA THR A 110 -9.65 14.56 8.75
C THR A 110 -9.04 14.36 7.37
N THR A 111 -8.01 13.53 7.26
CA THR A 111 -7.22 13.39 6.04
C THR A 111 -7.76 12.34 5.06
N ASP A 112 -8.37 11.27 5.57
CA ASP A 112 -8.85 10.14 4.75
C ASP A 112 -10.31 9.76 4.99
N SER A 113 -11.00 10.46 5.92
CA SER A 113 -12.32 10.01 6.41
C SER A 113 -12.29 8.60 7.01
N ALA A 114 -11.13 8.18 7.51
CA ALA A 114 -10.89 6.85 8.06
C ALA A 114 -11.55 6.75 9.44
N PHE A 115 -12.79 6.27 9.49
CA PHE A 115 -13.55 6.10 10.73
C PHE A 115 -12.88 5.13 11.71
N LEU A 116 -13.04 5.43 13.00
CA LEU A 116 -12.57 4.54 14.06
C LEU A 116 -13.56 3.40 14.26
N SER A 117 -13.18 2.22 13.79
CA SER A 117 -13.88 0.97 14.13
C SER A 117 -13.44 0.47 15.50
N ARG A 118 -14.38 -0.12 16.23
CA ARG A 118 -14.13 -0.63 17.59
C ARG A 118 -14.51 -2.09 17.71
N GLN A 119 -13.87 -2.76 18.68
CA GLN A 119 -14.20 -4.14 19.08
C GLN A 119 -14.10 -5.15 17.93
N ASN A 120 -13.10 -4.99 17.07
CA ASN A 120 -12.81 -5.96 16.02
C ASN A 120 -12.08 -7.18 16.59
N LYS A 121 -12.25 -8.32 15.94
CA LYS A 121 -11.35 -9.48 16.09
C LYS A 121 -10.33 -9.44 14.97
N VAL A 122 -9.05 -9.49 15.32
CA VAL A 122 -7.96 -9.44 14.35
C VAL A 122 -7.03 -10.61 14.58
N HIS A 123 -6.64 -11.29 13.50
CA HIS A 123 -5.69 -12.39 13.51
C HIS A 123 -4.52 -12.09 12.57
N ILE A 124 -3.30 -12.34 13.03
CA ILE A 124 -2.06 -12.05 12.28
C ILE A 124 -1.57 -13.34 11.61
N PHE A 125 -1.23 -13.25 10.33
CA PHE A 125 -0.52 -14.28 9.58
C PHE A 125 0.89 -13.82 9.27
N THR A 126 1.87 -14.72 9.47
CA THR A 126 3.29 -14.47 9.17
C THR A 126 3.83 -15.33 8.03
N ASN A 127 3.04 -16.31 7.56
CA ASN A 127 3.38 -17.20 6.46
C ASN A 127 2.20 -17.33 5.48
N GLY A 128 2.52 -17.56 4.20
CA GLY A 128 1.51 -17.61 3.15
C GLY A 128 0.64 -18.85 3.17
N ASN A 129 1.13 -20.00 3.66
CA ASN A 129 0.35 -21.24 3.67
C ASN A 129 -0.85 -21.13 4.62
N ASP A 130 -0.64 -20.68 5.86
CA ASP A 130 -1.71 -20.49 6.84
C ASP A 130 -2.70 -19.40 6.40
N LEU A 131 -2.19 -18.33 5.81
CA LEU A 131 -3.00 -17.26 5.24
C LEU A 131 -3.93 -17.80 4.16
N PHE A 132 -3.38 -18.43 3.12
CA PHE A 132 -4.17 -18.86 1.97
C PHE A 132 -5.10 -20.02 2.31
N HIS A 133 -4.71 -20.92 3.22
CA HIS A 133 -5.62 -21.93 3.76
C HIS A 133 -6.85 -21.28 4.39
N ARG A 134 -6.68 -20.27 5.24
CA ARG A 134 -7.82 -19.58 5.87
C ARG A 134 -8.63 -18.75 4.87
N VAL A 135 -7.97 -18.07 3.91
CA VAL A 135 -8.66 -17.32 2.85
C VAL A 135 -9.55 -18.23 2.02
N ILE A 136 -9.06 -19.41 1.63
CA ILE A 136 -9.83 -20.41 0.87
C ILE A 136 -11.05 -20.86 1.69
N GLU A 137 -10.86 -21.22 2.96
CA GLU A 137 -11.95 -21.63 3.85
C GLU A 137 -13.04 -20.55 4.00
N ASP A 138 -12.65 -19.29 4.16
CA ASP A 138 -13.63 -18.20 4.25
C ASP A 138 -14.36 -17.95 2.92
N ILE A 139 -13.66 -18.07 1.78
CA ILE A 139 -14.28 -17.94 0.44
C ILE A 139 -15.26 -19.09 0.19
N GLU A 140 -14.91 -20.32 0.57
CA GLU A 140 -15.82 -21.47 0.48
C GLU A 140 -17.12 -21.23 1.24
N ASN A 141 -17.01 -20.62 2.43
CA ASN A 141 -18.14 -20.32 3.30
C ASN A 141 -18.95 -19.08 2.91
N ALA A 142 -18.45 -18.25 1.98
CA ALA A 142 -19.12 -17.03 1.53
C ALA A 142 -20.55 -17.29 1.02
N LYS A 143 -21.49 -16.40 1.36
CA LYS A 143 -22.93 -16.55 1.04
C LYS A 143 -23.51 -15.42 0.20
N LYS A 144 -22.92 -14.23 0.20
CA LYS A 144 -23.49 -13.03 -0.41
C LYS A 144 -22.56 -12.40 -1.43
N SER A 145 -21.31 -12.12 -1.04
CA SER A 145 -20.37 -11.38 -1.89
C SER A 145 -18.92 -11.69 -1.57
N ILE A 146 -18.07 -11.71 -2.59
CA ILE A 146 -16.61 -11.79 -2.49
C ILE A 146 -16.01 -10.67 -3.34
N HIS A 147 -15.28 -9.77 -2.69
CA HIS A 147 -14.58 -8.65 -3.31
C HIS A 147 -13.08 -8.80 -3.10
N ILE A 148 -12.30 -8.78 -4.17
CA ILE A 148 -10.84 -9.01 -4.15
C ILE A 148 -10.14 -7.92 -4.95
N GLU A 149 -9.13 -7.27 -4.38
CA GLU A 149 -8.27 -6.28 -5.05
C GLU A 149 -6.81 -6.56 -4.70
N PHE A 150 -5.98 -6.84 -5.70
CA PHE A 150 -4.56 -7.18 -5.51
C PHE A 150 -3.66 -6.60 -6.60
N TYR A 151 -2.52 -6.07 -6.17
CA TYR A 151 -1.39 -5.78 -7.08
C TYR A 151 -0.99 -7.00 -7.91
N THR A 152 -0.72 -8.13 -7.25
CA THR A 152 -0.28 -9.34 -7.91
C THR A 152 -1.29 -10.46 -7.67
N PHE A 153 -1.82 -10.97 -8.77
CA PHE A 153 -2.59 -12.20 -8.85
C PHE A 153 -1.98 -13.03 -9.98
N TYR A 154 -1.07 -13.94 -9.65
CA TYR A 154 -0.39 -14.75 -10.68
C TYR A 154 -1.24 -15.91 -11.19
N ASN A 155 -1.02 -16.29 -12.44
CA ASN A 155 -1.55 -17.51 -13.04
C ASN A 155 -0.61 -18.70 -12.71
N ASP A 156 -0.58 -19.06 -11.44
CA ASP A 156 0.18 -20.20 -10.89
C ASP A 156 -0.72 -21.08 -10.02
N GLN A 157 -0.18 -22.03 -9.25
CA GLN A 157 -1.02 -23.03 -8.59
C GLN A 157 -2.04 -22.40 -7.64
N ILE A 158 -1.59 -21.55 -6.70
CA ILE A 158 -2.51 -20.88 -5.77
C ILE A 158 -3.47 -19.91 -6.49
N GLY A 159 -3.00 -19.22 -7.53
CA GLY A 159 -3.86 -18.34 -8.31
C GLY A 159 -4.97 -19.08 -9.05
N ASN A 160 -4.67 -20.24 -9.64
CA ASN A 160 -5.68 -21.08 -10.30
C ASN A 160 -6.67 -21.64 -9.27
N GLU A 161 -6.20 -22.09 -8.11
CA GLU A 161 -7.04 -22.60 -7.02
C GLU A 161 -8.05 -21.54 -6.54
N ILE A 162 -7.58 -20.31 -6.26
CA ILE A 162 -8.46 -19.21 -5.88
C ILE A 162 -9.42 -18.86 -7.02
N ARG A 163 -8.94 -18.75 -8.28
CA ARG A 163 -9.81 -18.46 -9.43
C ARG A 163 -10.93 -19.49 -9.57
N ASP A 164 -10.61 -20.77 -9.47
CA ASP A 164 -11.57 -21.86 -9.67
C ASP A 164 -12.59 -21.91 -8.53
N LEU A 165 -12.16 -21.61 -7.31
CA LEU A 165 -13.08 -21.41 -6.18
C LEU A 165 -14.01 -20.22 -6.41
N LEU A 166 -13.50 -19.08 -6.88
CA LEU A 166 -14.33 -17.92 -7.20
C LEU A 166 -15.36 -18.24 -8.30
N ILE A 167 -14.99 -19.01 -9.32
CA ILE A 167 -15.91 -19.50 -10.36
C ILE A 167 -17.01 -20.36 -9.74
N LYS A 168 -16.66 -21.28 -8.83
CA LYS A 168 -17.61 -22.12 -8.11
C LYS A 168 -18.60 -21.25 -7.31
N LYS A 169 -18.11 -20.29 -6.53
CA LYS A 169 -18.95 -19.38 -5.73
C LYS A 169 -19.87 -18.51 -6.60
N ALA A 170 -19.40 -18.03 -7.73
CA ALA A 170 -20.23 -17.29 -8.68
C ALA A 170 -21.38 -18.16 -9.24
N LYS A 171 -21.12 -19.44 -9.57
CA LYS A 171 -22.16 -20.39 -9.99
C LYS A 171 -23.18 -20.69 -8.89
N GLU A 172 -22.77 -20.63 -7.62
CA GLU A 172 -23.66 -20.75 -6.46
C GLU A 172 -24.49 -19.48 -6.20
N GLY A 173 -24.31 -18.42 -7.00
CA GLY A 173 -25.05 -17.16 -6.89
C GLY A 173 -24.39 -16.12 -5.98
N VAL A 174 -23.18 -16.36 -5.48
CA VAL A 174 -22.41 -15.36 -4.72
C VAL A 174 -21.90 -14.28 -5.66
N GLU A 175 -22.07 -13.01 -5.30
CA GLU A 175 -21.58 -11.89 -6.10
C GLU A 175 -20.04 -11.82 -6.03
N VAL A 176 -19.34 -12.05 -7.14
CA VAL A 176 -17.87 -12.04 -7.17
C VAL A 176 -17.33 -10.88 -7.99
N ARG A 177 -16.48 -10.05 -7.36
CA ARG A 177 -15.77 -8.94 -8.02
C ARG A 177 -14.27 -9.00 -7.75
N VAL A 178 -13.47 -8.90 -8.80
CA VAL A 178 -12.00 -8.96 -8.74
C VAL A 178 -11.39 -7.76 -9.47
N ILE A 179 -10.51 -7.06 -8.79
CA ILE A 179 -9.61 -6.03 -9.33
C ILE A 179 -8.19 -6.58 -9.26
N TYR A 180 -7.42 -6.41 -10.32
CA TYR A 180 -6.01 -6.79 -10.32
C TYR A 180 -5.15 -5.78 -11.07
N ASP A 181 -3.91 -5.55 -10.62
CA ASP A 181 -2.98 -4.70 -11.36
C ASP A 181 -2.35 -5.48 -12.53
N SER A 182 -2.49 -4.95 -13.74
CA SER A 182 -2.00 -5.59 -14.97
C SER A 182 -0.47 -5.77 -15.04
N TRP A 183 0.29 -4.90 -14.35
CA TRP A 183 1.75 -4.96 -14.29
C TRP A 183 2.23 -5.83 -13.15
N GLY A 184 1.63 -5.70 -11.96
CA GLY A 184 1.92 -6.57 -10.83
C GLY A 184 1.57 -8.03 -11.10
N SER A 185 0.56 -8.27 -11.94
CA SER A 185 0.05 -9.60 -12.30
C SER A 185 0.53 -10.07 -13.68
N MET A 186 1.79 -9.81 -14.04
CA MET A 186 2.37 -10.30 -15.32
C MET A 186 2.04 -11.79 -15.56
N GLY A 187 1.47 -12.09 -16.73
CA GLY A 187 0.98 -13.43 -17.09
C GLY A 187 -0.53 -13.64 -16.86
N THR A 188 -1.16 -12.84 -15.99
CA THR A 188 -2.60 -12.82 -15.77
C THR A 188 -3.26 -11.81 -16.69
N THR A 189 -3.97 -12.31 -17.69
CA THR A 189 -4.69 -11.50 -18.67
C THR A 189 -6.19 -11.66 -18.49
N ARG A 190 -6.99 -10.89 -19.24
CA ARG A 190 -8.45 -11.06 -19.27
C ARG A 190 -8.88 -12.49 -19.61
N LYS A 191 -8.05 -13.26 -20.32
CA LYS A 191 -8.31 -14.67 -20.62
C LYS A 191 -8.30 -15.55 -19.37
N PHE A 192 -7.45 -15.24 -18.38
CA PHE A 192 -7.37 -16.00 -17.13
C PHE A 192 -8.69 -15.94 -16.37
N PHE A 193 -9.33 -14.77 -16.27
CA PHE A 193 -10.62 -14.59 -15.61
C PHE A 193 -11.83 -14.74 -16.54
N LYS A 194 -11.65 -15.11 -17.81
CA LYS A 194 -12.78 -15.31 -18.74
C LYS A 194 -13.78 -16.34 -18.20
N PRO A 195 -13.37 -17.50 -17.66
CA PRO A 195 -14.33 -18.46 -17.10
C PRO A 195 -15.14 -17.91 -15.92
N LEU A 196 -14.57 -16.99 -15.12
CA LEU A 196 -15.30 -16.30 -14.04
C LEU A 196 -16.34 -15.33 -14.61
N ASN A 197 -15.97 -14.57 -15.63
CA ASN A 197 -16.87 -13.65 -16.32
C ASN A 197 -18.04 -14.39 -17.01
N ASP A 198 -17.77 -15.57 -17.57
CA ASP A 198 -18.77 -16.37 -18.29
C ASP A 198 -19.87 -16.93 -17.36
N VAL A 199 -19.62 -17.00 -16.05
CA VAL A 199 -20.59 -17.48 -15.04
C VAL A 199 -21.20 -16.36 -14.21
N GLY A 200 -21.02 -15.10 -14.62
CA GLY A 200 -21.62 -13.93 -13.97
C GLY A 200 -20.76 -13.26 -12.89
N GLY A 201 -19.56 -13.79 -12.60
CA GLY A 201 -18.56 -13.04 -11.83
C GLY A 201 -17.95 -11.91 -12.66
N HIS A 202 -17.21 -11.00 -12.03
CA HIS A 202 -16.58 -9.89 -12.73
C HIS A 202 -15.12 -9.71 -12.31
N ALA A 203 -14.21 -9.66 -13.29
CA ALA A 203 -12.81 -9.37 -13.05
C ALA A 203 -12.26 -8.34 -14.05
N TYR A 204 -11.66 -7.27 -13.54
CA TYR A 204 -11.12 -6.19 -14.37
C TYR A 204 -9.70 -5.77 -13.96
N PRO A 205 -8.83 -5.45 -14.92
CA PRO A 205 -7.57 -4.80 -14.60
C PRO A 205 -7.84 -3.41 -14.04
N PHE A 206 -7.16 -3.03 -12.96
CA PHE A 206 -7.30 -1.72 -12.32
C PHE A 206 -7.24 -0.56 -13.34
N LEU A 207 -8.14 0.42 -13.20
CA LEU A 207 -8.34 1.55 -14.14
C LEU A 207 -8.54 1.16 -15.60
N ASN A 208 -8.99 -0.08 -15.83
CA ASN A 208 -9.27 -0.68 -17.13
C ASN A 208 -8.09 -0.57 -18.11
N THR A 209 -6.85 -0.65 -17.62
CA THR A 209 -5.65 -0.63 -18.45
C THR A 209 -5.73 -1.75 -19.49
N ARG A 210 -5.90 -1.37 -20.77
CA ARG A 210 -6.09 -2.32 -21.89
C ARG A 210 -4.77 -2.85 -22.45
N SER A 211 -3.68 -2.08 -22.32
CA SER A 211 -2.34 -2.45 -22.78
C SER A 211 -1.28 -1.80 -21.90
N VAL A 212 -0.36 -2.63 -21.40
CA VAL A 212 0.77 -2.20 -20.56
C VAL A 212 1.72 -1.25 -21.30
N LEU A 213 1.87 -1.39 -22.61
CA LEU A 213 2.82 -0.64 -23.43
C LEU A 213 2.29 0.73 -23.91
N LEU A 214 0.97 0.94 -23.90
CA LEU A 214 0.32 2.12 -24.48
C LEU A 214 -0.44 2.95 -23.44
N ASP A 215 -0.36 2.61 -22.15
CA ASP A 215 -1.06 3.34 -21.08
C ASP A 215 -0.16 4.41 -20.48
N PHE A 216 -0.54 5.68 -20.67
CA PHE A 216 0.09 6.86 -20.08
C PHE A 216 0.01 6.92 -18.54
N ARG A 217 -0.65 5.93 -17.91
CA ARG A 217 -0.76 5.78 -16.44
C ARG A 217 0.22 4.76 -15.86
N ILE A 218 1.27 4.39 -16.60
CA ILE A 218 2.24 3.33 -16.24
C ILE A 218 2.87 3.50 -14.84
N ASN A 219 2.94 4.73 -14.34
CA ASN A 219 3.53 5.05 -13.05
C ASN A 219 2.59 4.77 -11.87
N PHE A 220 1.27 4.72 -12.11
CA PHE A 220 0.26 4.58 -11.06
C PHE A 220 -0.20 3.13 -10.98
N ARG A 221 -0.01 2.52 -9.81
CA ARG A 221 -0.24 1.09 -9.61
C ARG A 221 -1.15 0.86 -8.43
N ASP A 222 -2.06 -0.08 -8.59
CA ASP A 222 -2.81 -0.62 -7.47
C ASP A 222 -1.86 -1.51 -6.67
N HIS A 223 -1.36 -0.98 -5.56
CA HIS A 223 -0.53 -1.73 -4.63
C HIS A 223 -1.32 -2.19 -3.40
N ARG A 224 -2.66 -2.16 -3.44
CA ARG A 224 -3.50 -2.67 -2.35
C ARG A 224 -3.56 -4.19 -2.37
N LYS A 225 -3.95 -4.74 -1.22
CA LYS A 225 -4.34 -6.15 -1.03
C LYS A 225 -5.56 -6.15 -0.13
N ILE A 226 -6.71 -6.38 -0.73
CA ILE A 226 -8.01 -6.36 -0.06
C ILE A 226 -8.75 -7.63 -0.44
N ILE A 227 -9.27 -8.33 0.57
CA ILE A 227 -10.34 -9.31 0.39
C ILE A 227 -11.46 -8.90 1.33
N VAL A 228 -12.69 -8.78 0.83
CA VAL A 228 -13.88 -8.62 1.66
C VAL A 228 -14.88 -9.71 1.30
N ILE A 229 -15.31 -10.46 2.32
CA ILE A 229 -16.26 -11.56 2.20
C ILE A 229 -17.50 -11.21 3.01
N ASP A 230 -18.64 -11.19 2.33
CA ASP A 230 -19.98 -10.89 2.85
C ASP A 230 -20.09 -9.55 3.61
N GLY A 231 -19.15 -8.63 3.42
CA GLY A 231 -19.04 -7.39 4.20
C GLY A 231 -18.66 -7.58 5.68
N MET A 232 -18.32 -8.81 6.08
CA MET A 232 -18.10 -9.19 7.49
C MET A 232 -16.67 -9.61 7.80
N ILE A 233 -15.98 -10.22 6.83
CA ILE A 233 -14.61 -10.68 6.97
C ILE A 233 -13.75 -9.90 5.98
N GLY A 234 -12.65 -9.34 6.46
CA GLY A 234 -11.72 -8.55 5.68
C GLY A 234 -10.29 -9.06 5.80
N TYR A 235 -9.48 -8.91 4.76
CA TYR A 235 -8.06 -9.17 4.77
C TYR A 235 -7.27 -8.00 4.18
N THR A 236 -6.14 -7.69 4.80
CA THR A 236 -5.14 -6.78 4.22
C THR A 236 -3.74 -7.04 4.80
N GLY A 237 -2.69 -6.61 4.10
CA GLY A 237 -1.30 -6.84 4.49
C GLY A 237 -0.34 -6.80 3.30
N GLY A 238 0.80 -7.49 3.40
CA GLY A 238 1.84 -7.45 2.37
C GLY A 238 1.84 -8.60 1.35
N PHE A 239 1.29 -9.77 1.71
CA PHE A 239 1.23 -10.93 0.79
C PHE A 239 0.40 -10.63 -0.46
N ASN A 240 0.89 -11.06 -1.63
CA ASN A 240 0.09 -11.12 -2.85
C ASN A 240 -0.31 -12.57 -3.17
N ILE A 241 -1.18 -12.76 -4.17
CA ILE A 241 -1.60 -14.08 -4.65
C ILE A 241 -0.55 -14.60 -5.65
N GLY A 242 0.22 -15.60 -5.19
CA GLY A 242 1.19 -16.31 -6.04
C GLY A 242 2.06 -17.30 -5.27
N ASP A 243 2.57 -18.31 -5.95
CA ASP A 243 3.30 -19.45 -5.39
C ASP A 243 4.60 -19.06 -4.68
N GLN A 244 5.19 -17.92 -5.04
CA GLN A 244 6.37 -17.40 -4.35
C GLN A 244 6.10 -17.05 -2.88
N TYR A 245 4.88 -16.60 -2.58
CA TYR A 245 4.44 -16.22 -1.25
C TYR A 245 4.20 -17.44 -0.34
N LEU A 246 4.11 -18.63 -0.92
CA LEU A 246 4.00 -19.91 -0.24
C LEU A 246 5.35 -20.62 -0.09
N GLY A 247 6.46 -19.95 -0.46
CA GLY A 247 7.82 -20.51 -0.41
C GLY A 247 8.14 -21.49 -1.54
N ARG A 248 7.29 -21.57 -2.59
CA ARG A 248 7.47 -22.52 -3.70
C ARG A 248 8.53 -22.05 -4.72
N LYS A 249 9.01 -20.79 -4.63
CA LYS A 249 10.10 -20.27 -5.47
C LYS A 249 11.44 -20.31 -4.73
N LYS A 250 12.35 -21.21 -5.16
CA LYS A 250 13.71 -21.35 -4.61
C LYS A 250 14.50 -20.04 -4.52
N LYS A 251 14.30 -19.10 -5.47
CA LYS A 251 15.00 -17.80 -5.48
C LYS A 251 14.85 -17.03 -4.16
N PHE A 252 13.66 -17.05 -3.56
CA PHE A 252 13.35 -16.24 -2.38
C PHE A 252 13.36 -17.06 -1.08
N GLY A 253 13.41 -18.39 -1.18
CA GLY A 253 13.31 -19.28 -0.02
C GLY A 253 11.98 -19.09 0.70
N ASN A 254 12.02 -19.02 2.04
CA ASN A 254 10.85 -18.71 2.85
C ASN A 254 10.45 -17.24 2.67
N TRP A 255 9.24 -17.01 2.15
CA TRP A 255 8.70 -15.66 2.01
C TRP A 255 8.06 -15.23 3.32
N ARG A 256 8.67 -14.27 4.01
CA ARG A 256 8.23 -13.77 5.31
C ARG A 256 7.49 -12.45 5.13
N ASP A 257 6.19 -12.44 5.35
CA ASP A 257 5.35 -11.24 5.20
C ASP A 257 4.23 -11.25 6.25
N THR A 258 3.58 -10.13 6.49
CA THR A 258 2.55 -9.98 7.52
C THR A 258 1.21 -9.62 6.88
N HIS A 259 0.18 -10.39 7.20
CA HIS A 259 -1.22 -10.12 6.82
C HIS A 259 -2.11 -10.15 8.05
N ILE A 260 -3.22 -9.44 7.99
CA ILE A 260 -4.26 -9.51 9.01
C ILE A 260 -5.58 -9.93 8.42
N ARG A 261 -6.32 -10.73 9.19
CA ARG A 261 -7.74 -11.01 9.00
C ARG A 261 -8.54 -10.27 10.05
N ILE A 262 -9.57 -9.56 9.61
CA ILE A 262 -10.39 -8.67 10.40
C ILE A 262 -11.82 -9.20 10.37
N ILE A 263 -12.44 -9.36 11.53
CA ILE A 263 -13.89 -9.55 11.67
C ILE A 263 -14.42 -8.42 12.54
N GLY A 264 -15.35 -7.63 11.99
CA GLY A 264 -15.91 -6.46 12.69
C GLY A 264 -16.10 -5.28 11.74
N SER A 265 -16.42 -4.12 12.29
CA SER A 265 -16.66 -2.92 11.49
C SER A 265 -15.41 -2.32 10.85
N GLY A 266 -14.21 -2.76 11.20
CA GLY A 266 -12.98 -2.43 10.48
C GLY A 266 -13.04 -2.86 9.01
N VAL A 267 -13.82 -3.90 8.69
CA VAL A 267 -14.04 -4.37 7.31
C VAL A 267 -14.75 -3.32 6.46
N PHE A 268 -15.54 -2.44 7.04
CA PHE A 268 -16.23 -1.39 6.29
C PHE A 268 -15.25 -0.44 5.58
N GLY A 269 -14.06 -0.23 6.13
CA GLY A 269 -13.06 0.66 5.52
C GLY A 269 -12.44 0.03 4.29
N LEU A 270 -12.14 -1.28 4.39
CA LEU A 270 -11.70 -2.10 3.25
C LEU A 270 -12.77 -2.14 2.15
N GLN A 271 -14.03 -2.36 2.54
CA GLN A 271 -15.16 -2.44 1.63
C GLN A 271 -15.44 -1.11 0.92
N ALA A 272 -15.44 0.00 1.66
CA ALA A 272 -15.64 1.33 1.09
C ALA A 272 -14.53 1.67 0.08
N ARG A 273 -13.26 1.37 0.42
CA ARG A 273 -12.13 1.55 -0.49
C ARG A 273 -12.31 0.72 -1.76
N PHE A 274 -12.60 -0.58 -1.62
CA PHE A 274 -12.85 -1.46 -2.76
C PHE A 274 -13.97 -0.94 -3.67
N ILE A 275 -15.10 -0.47 -3.11
CA ILE A 275 -16.22 0.06 -3.90
C ILE A 275 -15.79 1.27 -4.74
N LEU A 276 -15.02 2.20 -4.17
CA LEU A 276 -14.48 3.35 -4.90
C LEU A 276 -13.56 2.91 -6.04
N ASP A 277 -12.65 1.96 -5.79
CA ASP A 277 -11.75 1.44 -6.81
C ASP A 277 -12.50 0.64 -7.89
N TRP A 278 -13.55 -0.08 -7.50
CA TRP A 278 -14.44 -0.79 -8.41
C TRP A 278 -15.18 0.18 -9.33
N ASN A 279 -15.75 1.25 -8.79
CA ASN A 279 -16.46 2.25 -9.58
C ASN A 279 -15.53 3.01 -10.54
N ALA A 280 -14.30 3.27 -10.13
CA ALA A 280 -13.28 3.88 -10.99
C ALA A 280 -12.74 2.92 -12.08
N THR A 281 -12.82 1.60 -11.85
CA THR A 281 -12.24 0.58 -12.72
C THR A 281 -13.26 -0.05 -13.67
N SER A 282 -14.42 -0.41 -13.15
CA SER A 282 -15.40 -1.23 -13.84
C SER A 282 -16.17 -0.41 -14.87
N PRO A 283 -16.27 -0.88 -16.13
CA PRO A 283 -17.05 -0.19 -17.15
C PRO A 283 -18.57 -0.33 -16.95
N ARG A 284 -19.04 -1.25 -16.09
CA ARG A 284 -20.45 -1.59 -15.87
C ARG A 284 -20.68 -2.07 -14.43
N GLY A 285 -21.93 -2.07 -13.97
CA GLY A 285 -22.26 -2.59 -12.63
C GLY A 285 -21.56 -1.79 -11.53
N GLN A 286 -21.52 -0.47 -11.71
CA GLN A 286 -21.13 0.46 -10.66
C GLN A 286 -22.03 0.22 -9.46
N VAL A 287 -21.41 0.22 -8.28
CA VAL A 287 -22.14 0.23 -7.02
C VAL A 287 -22.51 1.68 -6.76
N ASP A 288 -23.75 1.94 -6.36
CA ASP A 288 -24.11 3.28 -5.92
C ASP A 288 -23.21 3.67 -4.74
N GLU A 289 -22.29 4.59 -4.98
CA GLU A 289 -21.35 5.05 -3.97
C GLU A 289 -21.98 6.06 -3.03
N ASP A 290 -23.16 6.61 -3.35
CA ASP A 290 -23.91 7.54 -2.49
C ASP A 290 -24.79 6.81 -1.46
N GLU A 291 -24.93 5.49 -1.56
CA GLU A 291 -25.79 4.69 -0.67
C GLU A 291 -25.04 3.55 0.04
N VAL A 292 -25.10 3.54 1.38
CA VAL A 292 -24.64 2.42 2.22
C VAL A 292 -25.63 1.25 2.12
N GLN A 293 -25.38 0.36 1.16
CA GLN A 293 -26.18 -0.85 0.98
C GLN A 293 -25.96 -1.82 2.15
N PRO A 294 -27.02 -2.25 2.88
CA PRO A 294 -26.89 -3.15 4.04
C PRO A 294 -26.17 -4.47 3.73
N LYS A 295 -26.21 -4.95 2.48
CA LYS A 295 -25.53 -6.19 2.08
C LYS A 295 -24.00 -6.08 2.13
N TYR A 296 -23.45 -4.89 1.91
CA TYR A 296 -22.00 -4.64 1.93
C TYR A 296 -21.52 -4.14 3.29
N PHE A 297 -22.41 -3.53 4.06
CA PHE A 297 -22.11 -2.97 5.38
C PHE A 297 -23.05 -3.55 6.44
N PRO A 298 -23.02 -4.88 6.67
CA PRO A 298 -23.89 -5.52 7.64
C PRO A 298 -23.51 -5.12 9.07
N VAL A 299 -24.49 -4.81 9.91
CA VAL A 299 -24.25 -4.56 11.33
C VAL A 299 -23.72 -5.84 11.97
N THR A 300 -22.51 -5.76 12.53
CA THR A 300 -21.78 -6.91 13.08
C THR A 300 -21.91 -6.99 14.59
N THR A 301 -22.26 -8.17 15.11
CA THR A 301 -22.35 -8.45 16.56
C THR A 301 -21.03 -8.98 17.14
N THR A 302 -19.93 -8.79 16.41
CA THR A 302 -18.61 -9.29 16.82
C THR A 302 -18.13 -8.60 18.09
N LYS A 303 -17.83 -9.40 19.11
CA LYS A 303 -17.19 -8.96 20.36
C LYS A 303 -15.69 -9.23 20.30
N GLY A 304 -14.93 -8.28 19.78
CA GLY A 304 -13.48 -8.25 19.84
C GLY A 304 -12.97 -7.12 20.73
N ASN A 305 -11.65 -6.97 20.80
CA ASN A 305 -11.01 -5.96 21.66
C ASN A 305 -10.18 -4.95 20.87
N VAL A 306 -10.11 -5.07 19.54
CA VAL A 306 -9.20 -4.28 18.72
C VAL A 306 -9.91 -3.07 18.12
N ASN A 307 -9.39 -1.88 18.43
CA ASN A 307 -9.78 -0.65 17.76
C ASN A 307 -8.84 -0.37 16.58
N MET A 308 -9.38 0.09 15.45
CA MET A 308 -8.55 0.36 14.26
C MET A 308 -9.19 1.37 13.30
N GLN A 309 -8.34 1.98 12.48
CA GLN A 309 -8.71 2.78 11.31
C GLN A 309 -8.06 2.17 10.07
N ILE A 310 -8.84 2.01 9.01
CA ILE A 310 -8.32 1.64 7.69
C ILE A 310 -8.05 2.94 6.94
N VAL A 311 -6.80 3.14 6.52
CA VAL A 311 -6.33 4.35 5.87
C VAL A 311 -5.80 3.98 4.50
N SER A 312 -6.23 4.70 3.48
CA SER A 312 -5.78 4.57 2.11
C SER A 312 -4.96 5.78 1.67
N SER A 313 -4.02 5.56 0.77
CA SER A 313 -3.25 6.63 0.14
C SER A 313 -3.17 6.36 -1.36
N GLY A 314 -2.97 7.40 -2.15
CA GLY A 314 -2.86 7.26 -3.58
C GLY A 314 -2.46 8.55 -4.29
N PRO A 315 -2.01 8.45 -5.56
CA PRO A 315 -1.61 9.58 -6.40
C PRO A 315 -2.76 10.55 -6.74
N ASP A 316 -4.00 10.19 -6.40
CA ASP A 316 -5.21 10.99 -6.50
C ASP A 316 -5.35 12.03 -5.36
N SER A 317 -4.48 11.95 -4.34
CA SER A 317 -4.41 12.88 -3.20
C SER A 317 -3.01 13.48 -3.03
N ASP A 318 -2.94 14.76 -2.65
CA ASP A 318 -1.65 15.40 -2.30
C ASP A 318 -1.21 15.09 -0.85
N LEU A 319 -2.12 14.60 0.00
CA LEU A 319 -1.90 14.51 1.45
C LEU A 319 -1.01 13.33 1.87
N GLN A 320 -0.84 12.30 1.04
CA GLN A 320 0.03 11.14 1.33
C GLN A 320 -0.30 10.54 2.70
N GLN A 321 -1.57 10.18 2.93
CA GLN A 321 -2.15 9.95 4.26
C GLN A 321 -1.41 8.89 5.09
N ILE A 322 -0.99 7.79 4.45
CA ILE A 322 -0.21 6.73 5.13
C ILE A 322 1.17 7.24 5.56
N LYS A 323 1.82 8.07 4.74
CA LYS A 323 3.10 8.71 5.11
C LYS A 323 2.93 9.62 6.32
N MET A 324 1.88 10.44 6.34
CA MET A 324 1.55 11.26 7.52
C MET A 324 1.32 10.39 8.75
N GLY A 325 0.64 9.24 8.59
CA GLY A 325 0.47 8.23 9.63
C GLY A 325 1.80 7.71 10.18
N TYR A 326 2.73 7.31 9.31
CA TYR A 326 4.06 6.85 9.73
C TYR A 326 4.85 7.94 10.47
N ILE A 327 4.88 9.17 9.95
CA ILE A 327 5.53 10.30 10.64
C ILE A 327 4.89 10.52 12.02
N LYS A 328 3.55 10.45 12.10
CA LYS A 328 2.80 10.62 13.35
C LYS A 328 3.16 9.55 14.38
N LEU A 329 3.23 8.27 13.98
CA LEU A 329 3.65 7.18 14.86
C LEU A 329 5.11 7.33 15.31
N ILE A 330 6.03 7.61 14.39
CA ILE A 330 7.46 7.79 14.71
C ILE A 330 7.66 8.92 15.71
N THR A 331 6.98 10.06 15.51
CA THR A 331 7.11 11.23 16.40
C THR A 331 6.37 11.10 17.72
N MET A 332 5.44 10.15 17.85
CA MET A 332 4.74 9.84 19.10
C MET A 332 5.43 8.80 19.95
N ALA A 333 6.35 8.02 19.38
CA ALA A 333 7.04 6.96 20.10
C ALA A 333 7.87 7.53 21.26
N THR A 334 7.69 6.94 22.45
CA THR A 334 8.42 7.34 23.67
C THR A 334 9.45 6.31 24.12
N ASN A 335 9.24 5.02 23.85
CA ASN A 335 10.13 3.93 24.26
C ASN A 335 10.78 3.27 23.04
N TYR A 336 9.99 2.89 22.03
CA TYR A 336 10.52 2.24 20.84
C TYR A 336 9.66 2.46 19.58
N CYS A 337 10.30 2.36 18.42
CA CYS A 337 9.63 2.33 17.12
C CYS A 337 10.30 1.27 16.22
N TRP A 338 9.61 0.15 16.00
CA TRP A 338 10.16 -0.98 15.24
C TRP A 338 9.43 -1.15 13.90
N ILE A 339 10.20 -1.25 12.82
CA ILE A 339 9.70 -1.20 11.45
C ILE A 339 10.23 -2.40 10.65
N GLN A 340 9.35 -3.10 9.94
CA GLN A 340 9.74 -4.03 8.87
C GLN A 340 9.28 -3.45 7.53
N SER A 341 10.18 -3.35 6.56
CA SER A 341 9.87 -2.91 5.20
C SER A 341 10.84 -3.57 4.21
N PRO A 342 10.40 -4.11 3.06
CA PRO A 342 11.33 -4.65 2.07
C PRO A 342 12.19 -3.56 1.44
N TYR A 343 11.66 -2.33 1.35
CA TYR A 343 12.30 -1.19 0.71
C TYR A 343 12.39 -0.06 1.72
N LEU A 344 13.61 0.47 1.91
CA LEU A 344 13.90 1.58 2.81
C LEU A 344 14.45 2.72 1.98
N ILE A 345 13.55 3.49 1.38
CA ILE A 345 13.90 4.66 0.57
C ILE A 345 13.02 5.84 1.04
N PRO A 346 13.07 6.17 2.35
CA PRO A 346 12.19 7.18 2.92
C PRO A 346 12.45 8.54 2.27
N ASP A 347 11.40 9.36 2.20
CA ASP A 347 11.60 10.77 1.87
C ASP A 347 12.19 11.55 3.04
N ASP A 348 12.63 12.78 2.77
CA ASP A 348 13.30 13.62 3.76
C ASP A 348 12.47 13.79 5.05
N SER A 349 11.13 13.87 4.93
CA SER A 349 10.25 14.04 6.09
C SER A 349 10.18 12.81 6.99
N VAL A 350 10.20 11.60 6.42
CA VAL A 350 10.26 10.34 7.19
C VAL A 350 11.66 10.13 7.75
N LEU A 351 12.69 10.46 6.97
CA LEU A 351 14.09 10.35 7.38
C LEU A 351 14.36 11.24 8.61
N ASP A 352 13.94 12.50 8.57
CA ASP A 352 14.09 13.42 9.69
C ASP A 352 13.28 12.96 10.92
N ALA A 353 12.07 12.41 10.73
CA ALA A 353 11.30 11.85 11.84
C ALA A 353 12.03 10.68 12.54
N LEU A 354 12.60 9.76 11.76
CA LEU A 354 13.38 8.63 12.29
C LEU A 354 14.62 9.11 13.05
N ARG A 355 15.34 10.08 12.47
CA ARG A 355 16.50 10.70 13.10
C ARG A 355 16.14 11.36 14.42
N ILE A 356 15.09 12.19 14.44
CA ILE A 356 14.62 12.87 15.65
C ILE A 356 14.26 11.86 16.74
N ALA A 357 13.54 10.79 16.39
CA ALA A 357 13.17 9.75 17.36
C ALA A 357 14.43 9.07 17.95
N ALA A 358 15.37 8.64 17.11
CA ALA A 358 16.61 8.02 17.55
C ALA A 358 17.46 8.94 18.44
N MET A 359 17.61 10.21 18.04
CA MET A 359 18.34 11.22 18.81
C MET A 359 17.64 11.60 20.13
N SER A 360 16.32 11.38 20.22
CA SER A 360 15.53 11.58 21.45
C SER A 360 15.61 10.39 22.41
N GLY A 361 16.39 9.36 22.09
CA GLY A 361 16.58 8.18 22.94
C GLY A 361 15.56 7.05 22.72
N VAL A 362 14.67 7.17 21.73
CA VAL A 362 13.74 6.10 21.34
C VAL A 362 14.51 4.94 20.70
N ASP A 363 14.19 3.70 21.08
CA ASP A 363 14.77 2.51 20.44
C ASP A 363 14.18 2.29 19.05
N VAL A 364 14.79 2.90 18.03
CA VAL A 364 14.38 2.76 16.64
C VAL A 364 15.09 1.57 16.00
N ARG A 365 14.31 0.61 15.49
CA ARG A 365 14.82 -0.58 14.79
C ARG A 365 14.15 -0.74 13.43
N ILE A 366 14.94 -1.02 12.39
CA ILE A 366 14.42 -1.26 11.05
C ILE A 366 14.98 -2.58 10.52
N MET A 367 14.08 -3.44 10.06
CA MET A 367 14.41 -4.72 9.44
C MET A 367 14.12 -4.68 7.94
N ILE A 368 15.11 -5.09 7.15
CA ILE A 368 15.06 -5.10 5.68
C ILE A 368 15.62 -6.44 5.15
N PRO A 369 15.40 -6.78 3.87
CA PRO A 369 15.91 -8.02 3.28
C PRO A 369 17.44 -8.08 3.25
N SER A 370 18.01 -9.28 3.43
CA SER A 370 19.44 -9.52 3.18
C SER A 370 19.77 -9.71 1.70
N MET A 371 18.76 -9.81 0.81
CA MET A 371 18.96 -10.10 -0.61
C MET A 371 18.11 -9.22 -1.54
N PRO A 372 18.55 -8.97 -2.79
CA PRO A 372 17.79 -8.18 -3.74
C PRO A 372 16.69 -8.99 -4.43
N ASP A 373 15.55 -8.35 -4.62
CA ASP A 373 14.55 -8.72 -5.62
C ASP A 373 14.66 -7.84 -6.88
N HIS A 374 14.99 -6.56 -6.70
CA HIS A 374 15.30 -5.56 -7.71
C HIS A 374 16.69 -4.91 -7.48
N PRO A 375 17.56 -4.82 -8.51
CA PRO A 375 18.96 -4.46 -8.33
C PRO A 375 19.17 -3.01 -7.85
N PHE A 376 18.44 -2.03 -8.38
CA PHE A 376 18.60 -0.62 -7.97
C PHE A 376 17.91 -0.32 -6.63
N VAL A 377 16.71 -0.88 -6.42
CA VAL A 377 15.93 -0.70 -5.18
C VAL A 377 16.72 -1.19 -3.97
N TYR A 378 17.33 -2.38 -4.08
CA TYR A 378 18.13 -2.93 -2.98
C TYR A 378 19.35 -2.06 -2.68
N ARG A 379 20.06 -1.53 -3.69
CA ARG A 379 21.22 -0.66 -3.47
C ARG A 379 20.84 0.71 -2.90
N ALA A 380 19.72 1.28 -3.30
CA ALA A 380 19.17 2.49 -2.67
C ALA A 380 18.78 2.20 -1.21
N THR A 381 18.13 1.07 -0.95
CA THR A 381 17.79 0.59 0.40
C THR A 381 19.03 0.50 1.30
N GLN A 382 20.13 -0.08 0.79
CA GLN A 382 21.40 -0.14 1.52
C GLN A 382 22.01 1.26 1.78
N TYR A 383 21.83 2.22 0.87
CA TYR A 383 22.29 3.59 1.08
C TYR A 383 21.60 4.23 2.30
N TYR A 384 20.26 4.19 2.35
CA TYR A 384 19.51 4.80 3.46
C TYR A 384 19.68 4.02 4.76
N ALA A 385 19.82 2.69 4.69
CA ALA A 385 20.16 1.86 5.83
C ALA A 385 21.50 2.30 6.46
N ARG A 386 22.53 2.54 5.64
CA ARG A 386 23.81 3.06 6.13
C ARG A 386 23.65 4.42 6.81
N GLN A 387 22.95 5.35 6.16
CA GLN A 387 22.72 6.69 6.71
C GLN A 387 22.00 6.63 8.07
N LEU A 388 20.92 5.85 8.16
CA LEU A 388 20.16 5.71 9.41
C LEU A 388 20.98 5.00 10.51
N ALA A 389 21.82 4.03 10.15
CA ALA A 389 22.72 3.37 11.09
C ALA A 389 23.75 4.36 11.70
N GLU A 390 24.30 5.25 10.87
CA GLU A 390 25.20 6.34 11.30
C GLU A 390 24.48 7.32 12.26
N GLU A 391 23.15 7.43 12.15
CA GLU A 391 22.29 8.31 12.95
C GLU A 391 21.67 7.63 14.20
N GLY A 392 22.13 6.41 14.54
CA GLY A 392 21.74 5.71 15.77
C GLY A 392 20.56 4.75 15.63
N VAL A 393 19.97 4.61 14.43
CA VAL A 393 18.93 3.61 14.16
C VAL A 393 19.55 2.22 14.03
N LYS A 394 18.94 1.21 14.66
CA LYS A 394 19.43 -0.17 14.57
C LYS A 394 18.89 -0.86 13.31
N ILE A 395 19.77 -1.19 12.38
CA ILE A 395 19.41 -1.86 11.14
C ILE A 395 19.64 -3.37 11.24
N TYR A 396 18.69 -4.16 10.78
CA TYR A 396 18.74 -5.63 10.74
C TYR A 396 18.49 -6.14 9.33
N TYR A 397 19.39 -6.99 8.83
CA TYR A 397 19.23 -7.69 7.56
C TYR A 397 18.69 -9.09 7.84
N TYR A 398 17.45 -9.36 7.41
CA TYR A 398 16.80 -10.64 7.64
C TYR A 398 17.40 -11.74 6.76
N GLY A 399 17.89 -12.82 7.38
CA GLY A 399 18.68 -13.87 6.73
C GLY A 399 17.89 -15.13 6.32
N LYS A 400 16.70 -15.36 6.89
CA LYS A 400 15.92 -16.60 6.68
C LYS A 400 14.91 -16.48 5.53
N GLY A 401 15.41 -16.08 4.36
CA GLY A 401 14.63 -15.86 3.13
C GLY A 401 14.35 -14.38 2.86
N PHE A 402 13.25 -14.09 2.15
CA PHE A 402 12.90 -12.74 1.76
C PHE A 402 11.83 -12.17 2.68
N ILE A 403 12.15 -11.10 3.42
CA ILE A 403 11.17 -10.37 4.23
C ILE A 403 10.47 -9.30 3.38
N HIS A 404 9.15 -9.32 3.38
CA HIS A 404 8.32 -8.38 2.65
C HIS A 404 7.19 -7.80 3.53
N ALA A 405 7.30 -7.94 4.84
CA ALA A 405 6.39 -7.27 5.78
C ALA A 405 6.46 -5.75 5.64
N LYS A 406 5.31 -5.07 5.79
CA LYS A 406 5.20 -3.61 5.92
C LYS A 406 4.50 -3.30 7.23
N THR A 407 5.28 -3.31 8.30
CA THR A 407 4.75 -3.17 9.65
C THR A 407 5.51 -2.11 10.41
N MET A 408 4.80 -1.39 11.27
CA MET A 408 5.37 -0.46 12.24
C MET A 408 4.68 -0.69 13.57
N VAL A 409 5.42 -0.69 14.67
CA VAL A 409 4.85 -0.81 16.02
C VAL A 409 5.59 0.11 16.99
N ILE A 410 4.83 0.79 17.85
CA ILE A 410 5.34 1.71 18.87
C ILE A 410 4.76 1.37 20.24
N ASP A 411 5.61 1.45 21.26
CA ASP A 411 5.29 1.51 22.70
C ASP A 411 4.28 0.48 23.25
N ASP A 412 4.18 -0.71 22.65
CA ASP A 412 3.16 -1.70 22.94
C ASP A 412 1.72 -1.13 22.86
N GLU A 413 1.49 -0.08 22.06
CA GLU A 413 0.20 0.61 22.01
C GLU A 413 -0.40 0.68 20.59
N ILE A 414 0.40 1.11 19.62
CA ILE A 414 -0.07 1.37 18.26
C ILE A 414 0.75 0.58 17.26
N ALA A 415 0.06 -0.03 16.31
CA ALA A 415 0.69 -0.70 15.18
C ALA A 415 0.09 -0.30 13.84
N SER A 416 0.87 -0.46 12.77
CA SER A 416 0.43 -0.38 11.39
C SER A 416 0.77 -1.67 10.67
N VAL A 417 -0.18 -2.22 9.91
CA VAL A 417 0.02 -3.35 9.00
C VAL A 417 -0.70 -3.04 7.69
N GLY A 418 -0.03 -3.20 6.56
CA GLY A 418 -0.65 -2.92 5.27
C GLY A 418 0.24 -3.23 4.09
N SER A 419 0.02 -2.49 3.00
CA SER A 419 0.73 -2.66 1.74
C SER A 419 1.88 -1.67 1.53
N ALA A 420 1.84 -0.50 2.19
CA ALA A 420 2.76 0.60 1.92
C ALA A 420 4.17 0.35 2.43
N ASN A 421 5.15 0.31 1.52
CA ASN A 421 6.57 0.27 1.89
C ASN A 421 7.03 1.64 2.42
N LEU A 422 8.20 1.67 3.05
CA LEU A 422 8.86 2.91 3.48
C LEU A 422 9.68 3.53 2.33
N ASP A 423 9.02 3.82 1.20
CA ASP A 423 9.65 4.37 -0.01
C ASP A 423 8.85 5.50 -0.68
N TYR A 424 9.53 6.26 -1.55
CA TYR A 424 8.90 7.35 -2.32
C TYR A 424 7.72 6.87 -3.16
N ARG A 425 7.85 5.72 -3.82
CA ARG A 425 6.82 5.18 -4.70
C ARG A 425 5.53 4.84 -3.96
N SER A 426 5.59 4.18 -2.81
CA SER A 426 4.41 3.86 -1.98
C SER A 426 3.74 5.12 -1.47
N PHE A 427 4.52 6.15 -1.12
CA PHE A 427 3.96 7.40 -0.62
C PHE A 427 3.31 8.27 -1.69
N LYS A 428 3.84 8.29 -2.92
CA LYS A 428 3.44 9.26 -3.95
C LYS A 428 2.75 8.68 -5.18
N LEU A 429 3.10 7.46 -5.59
CA LEU A 429 2.79 6.95 -6.92
C LEU A 429 1.87 5.74 -6.89
N ASN A 430 1.96 4.90 -5.86
CA ASN A 430 1.09 3.74 -5.70
C ASN A 430 -0.17 4.11 -4.94
N PHE A 431 -1.24 3.38 -5.25
CA PHE A 431 -2.40 3.26 -4.40
C PHE A 431 -2.13 2.23 -3.32
N GLU A 432 -2.25 2.61 -2.05
CA GLU A 432 -1.87 1.80 -0.89
C GLU A 432 -3.00 1.75 0.14
N ILE A 433 -2.94 0.79 1.05
CA ILE A 433 -3.87 0.64 2.16
C ILE A 433 -3.19 0.05 3.40
N ASN A 434 -3.45 0.64 4.55
CA ASN A 434 -2.93 0.21 5.84
C ASN A 434 -4.04 0.20 6.91
N ALA A 435 -3.96 -0.76 7.82
CA ALA A 435 -4.68 -0.72 9.08
C ALA A 435 -3.79 -0.10 10.16
N PHE A 436 -4.27 0.97 10.80
CA PHE A 436 -3.70 1.54 12.02
C PHE A 436 -4.48 1.04 13.22
N ILE A 437 -3.80 0.39 14.16
CA ILE A 437 -4.39 -0.50 15.15
C ILE A 437 -4.00 0.01 16.54
N TYR A 438 -5.00 0.17 17.40
CA TYR A 438 -4.89 0.70 18.76
C TYR A 438 -5.27 -0.40 19.73
N ASP A 439 -4.34 -1.30 20.03
CA ASP A 439 -4.56 -2.43 20.93
C ASP A 439 -3.22 -2.95 21.46
N GLN A 440 -3.11 -3.05 22.79
CA GLN A 440 -1.86 -3.42 23.45
C GLN A 440 -1.45 -4.85 23.11
N LYS A 441 -2.38 -5.81 23.15
CA LYS A 441 -2.08 -7.21 22.88
C LYS A 441 -1.57 -7.38 21.45
N PHE A 442 -2.25 -6.78 20.48
CA PHE A 442 -1.85 -6.80 19.08
C PHE A 442 -0.47 -6.17 18.87
N ALA A 443 -0.18 -5.04 19.51
CA ALA A 443 1.13 -4.40 19.42
C ALA A 443 2.24 -5.28 20.02
N VAL A 444 1.99 -5.92 21.17
CA VAL A 444 2.92 -6.89 21.78
C VAL A 444 3.13 -8.11 20.87
N ASP A 445 2.07 -8.64 20.26
CA ASP A 445 2.16 -9.77 19.32
C ASP A 445 3.06 -9.41 18.12
N LEU A 446 2.90 -8.22 17.54
CA LEU A 446 3.78 -7.74 16.46
C LEU A 446 5.21 -7.47 16.93
N ARG A 447 5.40 -6.95 18.14
CA ARG A 447 6.73 -6.77 18.74
C ARG A 447 7.45 -8.11 18.88
N ASN A 448 6.75 -9.14 19.35
CA ASN A 448 7.29 -10.49 19.50
C ASN A 448 7.62 -11.12 18.15
N ILE A 449 6.76 -10.91 17.14
CA ILE A 449 7.04 -11.32 15.76
C ILE A 449 8.33 -10.67 15.25
N PHE A 450 8.48 -9.36 15.41
CA PHE A 450 9.71 -8.64 15.04
C PHE A 450 10.92 -9.21 15.77
N PHE A 451 10.80 -9.46 17.08
CA PHE A 451 11.89 -10.00 17.89
C PHE A 451 12.32 -11.39 17.40
N ASN A 452 11.37 -12.26 17.06
CA ASN A 452 11.67 -13.58 16.50
C ASN A 452 12.38 -13.46 15.14
N ASP A 453 11.90 -12.62 14.23
CA ASP A 453 12.56 -12.37 12.94
C ASP A 453 13.98 -11.79 13.14
N MET A 454 14.19 -11.00 14.20
CA MET A 454 15.49 -10.41 14.55
C MET A 454 16.51 -11.45 14.99
N THR A 455 16.09 -12.57 15.59
CA THR A 455 16.99 -13.68 15.93
C THR A 455 17.60 -14.37 14.70
N GLU A 456 16.94 -14.21 13.54
CA GLU A 456 17.33 -14.75 12.24
C GLU A 456 17.98 -13.65 11.36
N SER A 457 18.37 -12.53 11.97
CA SER A 457 18.87 -11.34 11.27
C SER A 457 20.29 -10.98 11.71
N GLU A 458 21.04 -10.38 10.80
CA GLU A 458 22.34 -9.79 11.08
C GLU A 458 22.19 -8.28 11.33
N ARG A 459 22.63 -7.80 12.50
CA ARG A 459 22.66 -6.36 12.78
C ARG A 459 23.75 -5.69 11.94
N GLN A 460 23.38 -4.69 11.16
CA GLN A 460 24.31 -3.92 10.34
C GLN A 460 24.77 -2.68 11.12
N THR A 461 26.07 -2.56 11.36
CA THR A 461 26.65 -1.42 12.09
C THR A 461 27.31 -0.40 11.15
N PRO A 462 27.50 0.85 11.58
CA PRO A 462 28.26 1.84 10.83
C PRO A 462 29.65 1.35 10.41
N GLU A 463 30.33 0.58 11.26
CA GLU A 463 31.66 0.02 10.99
C GLU A 463 31.62 -0.99 9.84
N MET A 464 30.60 -1.86 9.80
CA MET A 464 30.40 -2.81 8.71
C MET A 464 30.17 -2.09 7.38
N PHE A 465 29.38 -1.01 7.38
CA PHE A 465 29.20 -0.18 6.19
C PHE A 465 30.50 0.54 5.77
N ALA A 466 31.29 1.01 6.74
CA ALA A 466 32.58 1.65 6.48
C ALA A 466 33.58 0.71 5.81
N GLN A 467 33.54 -0.59 6.13
CA GLN A 467 34.41 -1.63 5.55
C GLN A 467 34.00 -2.08 4.14
N GLN A 468 32.83 -1.67 3.63
CA GLN A 468 32.40 -2.03 2.27
C GLN A 468 33.32 -1.46 1.19
N SER A 469 33.44 -2.20 0.08
CA SER A 469 34.25 -1.78 -1.07
C SER A 469 33.75 -0.46 -1.67
N LEU A 470 34.68 0.34 -2.20
CA LEU A 470 34.36 1.61 -2.88
C LEU A 470 33.36 1.43 -4.02
N TRP A 471 33.45 0.30 -4.74
CA TRP A 471 32.52 -0.02 -5.82
C TRP A 471 31.10 -0.28 -5.32
N LEU A 472 30.94 -0.95 -4.17
CA LEU A 472 29.61 -1.15 -3.58
C LEU A 472 29.02 0.19 -3.10
N LYS A 473 29.82 1.02 -2.43
CA LYS A 473 29.41 2.37 -2.00
C LYS A 473 29.02 3.25 -3.20
N PHE A 474 29.75 3.17 -4.30
CA PHE A 474 29.39 3.84 -5.55
C PHE A 474 28.01 3.39 -6.06
N LYS A 475 27.75 2.08 -6.13
CA LYS A 475 26.43 1.56 -6.57
C LYS A 475 25.28 2.04 -5.68
N GLN A 476 25.50 2.08 -4.36
CA GLN A 476 24.52 2.59 -3.39
C GLN A 476 24.21 4.07 -3.64
N THR A 477 25.25 4.92 -3.71
CA THR A 477 25.11 6.36 -3.97
C THR A 477 24.50 6.65 -5.33
N PHE A 478 24.88 5.91 -6.37
CA PHE A 478 24.28 6.04 -7.70
C PHE A 478 22.80 5.65 -7.69
N SER A 479 22.44 4.54 -7.03
CA SER A 479 21.05 4.07 -6.99
C SER A 479 20.12 5.03 -6.25
N ARG A 480 20.63 5.78 -5.26
CA ARG A 480 19.89 6.86 -4.59
C ARG A 480 19.43 7.96 -5.54
N LEU A 481 20.13 8.22 -6.65
CA LEU A 481 19.69 9.21 -7.64
C LEU A 481 18.36 8.81 -8.29
N LEU A 482 18.01 7.52 -8.24
CA LEU A 482 16.77 6.99 -8.75
C LEU A 482 15.64 6.99 -7.69
N SER A 483 15.91 7.33 -6.42
CA SER A 483 14.91 7.28 -5.33
C SER A 483 13.55 7.89 -5.66
N PRO A 484 13.41 9.05 -6.35
CA PRO A 484 12.11 9.62 -6.64
C PRO A 484 11.17 8.76 -7.52
N ILE A 485 11.72 7.77 -8.22
CA ILE A 485 10.98 6.85 -9.09
C ILE A 485 10.96 5.40 -8.57
N LEU A 486 11.75 5.10 -7.53
CA LEU A 486 11.87 3.76 -6.93
C LEU A 486 10.80 3.51 -5.87
#